data_AF-A0A7C9C1R2-F1
#
_entry.id   AF-A0A7C9C1R2-F1
#
_cell.length_a   1.000
_cell.length_b   1.000
_cell.length_c   1.000
_cell.angle_alpha   90.00
_cell.angle_beta   90.00
_cell.angle_gamma   90.00
#
_symmetry.space_group_name_H-M   'P 1'
#
loop_
_entity.id
_entity.type
_entity.pdbx_description
1 polymer ?
#
loop_
_entity_poly.entity_id
_entity_poly.type
_entity_poly.pdbx_seq_one_letter_code
_entity_poly.pdbx_strand_id
1 'polypeptide(L)'
;MKALSKPRATAYIVCVLILPVVISASFKLANTGSIGPIVFWYSLLSFPVLAFLLFFIFSERPGGRVAVLLSVVTGLVFSALLLNFFMWVTWLFGGNDYQAM
;
A
#
# COMPACT_ATOMS: atom_id res chain seq x y z
N MET A 1 8.21 -24.58 -1.61
CA MET A 1 7.54 -23.35 -1.12
C MET A 1 6.04 -23.50 -1.39
N LYS A 2 5.16 -23.39 -0.37
CA LYS A 2 3.69 -23.41 -0.60
C LYS A 2 3.30 -22.16 -1.39
N ALA A 3 2.61 -22.33 -2.51
CA ALA A 3 2.08 -21.20 -3.28
C ALA A 3 1.14 -20.35 -2.40
N LEU A 4 1.22 -19.03 -2.54
CA LEU A 4 0.36 -18.08 -1.83
C LEU A 4 -1.08 -18.28 -2.30
N SER A 5 -1.99 -18.62 -1.39
CA SER A 5 -3.41 -18.78 -1.74
C SER A 5 -4.09 -17.40 -1.87
N LYS A 6 -5.07 -17.29 -2.76
CA LYS A 6 -5.92 -16.09 -2.91
C LYS A 6 -6.42 -15.48 -1.60
N PRO A 7 -7.03 -16.22 -0.66
CA PRO A 7 -7.49 -15.65 0.59
C PRO A 7 -6.34 -15.05 1.42
N ARG A 8 -5.14 -15.64 1.35
CA ARG A 8 -3.95 -15.07 2.00
C ARG A 8 -3.50 -13.80 1.30
N ALA A 9 -3.44 -13.79 -0.03
CA ALA A 9 -3.08 -12.60 -0.80
C ALA A 9 -4.04 -11.42 -0.50
N THR A 10 -5.35 -11.68 -0.45
CA THR A 10 -6.35 -10.69 -0.07
C THR A 10 -6.14 -10.20 1.37
N ALA A 11 -5.86 -11.08 2.32
CA ALA A 11 -5.57 -10.69 3.70
C ALA A 11 -4.34 -9.76 3.78
N TYR A 12 -3.27 -10.04 3.01
CA TYR A 12 -2.11 -9.15 2.95
C TYR A 12 -2.45 -7.77 2.37
N ILE A 13 -3.31 -7.70 1.34
CA ILE A 13 -3.79 -6.42 0.80
C ILE A 13 -4.55 -5.63 1.87
N VAL A 14 -5.42 -6.29 2.65
CA VAL A 14 -6.14 -5.65 3.76
C VAL A 14 -5.17 -5.11 4.81
N CYS A 15 -4.13 -5.87 5.18
CA CYS A 15 -3.10 -5.39 6.10
C CYS A 15 -2.36 -4.16 5.57
N VAL A 16 -2.04 -4.13 4.26
CA VAL A 16 -1.45 -2.95 3.60
C VAL A 16 -2.39 -1.75 3.66
N LEU A 17 -3.71 -1.93 3.59
CA LEU A 17 -4.65 -0.81 3.68
C LEU A 17 -4.86 -0.30 5.12
N ILE A 18 -4.70 -1.16 6.13
CA ILE A 18 -4.89 -0.78 7.55
C ILE A 18 -3.64 -0.09 8.13
N LEU A 19 -2.45 -0.47 7.66
CA LEU A 19 -1.16 0.05 8.13
C LEU A 19 -1.07 1.59 8.16
N PRO A 20 -1.51 2.34 7.14
CA PRO A 20 -1.56 3.80 7.17
C PRO A 20 -2.23 4.39 8.41
N VAL A 21 -3.32 3.78 8.88
CA VAL A 21 -4.05 4.21 10.08
C VAL A 21 -3.21 4.00 11.33
N VAL A 22 -2.61 2.81 11.45
CA VAL A 22 -1.75 2.46 12.59
C VAL A 22 -0.53 3.39 12.64
N ILE A 23 0.14 3.60 11.51
CA ILE A 23 1.32 4.46 11.43
C ILE A 23 0.95 5.89 11.81
N SER A 24 -0.14 6.44 11.27
CA SER A 24 -0.59 7.81 11.57
C SER A 24 -0.89 8.00 13.06
N ALA A 25 -1.61 7.04 13.66
CA ALA A 25 -1.94 7.08 15.09
C ALA A 25 -0.68 6.99 15.97
N SER A 26 0.24 6.07 15.65
CA SER A 26 1.51 5.94 16.39
C SER A 26 2.39 7.18 16.27
N PHE A 27 2.46 7.78 15.08
CA PHE A 27 3.25 8.98 14.84
C PHE A 27 2.69 10.19 15.60
N LYS A 28 1.36 10.32 15.68
CA LYS A 28 0.71 11.35 16.49
C LYS A 28 1.01 11.19 17.98
N LEU A 29 1.01 9.95 18.48
CA LEU A 29 1.32 9.67 19.89
C LEU A 29 2.80 9.92 20.23
N ALA A 30 3.71 9.69 19.28
CA ALA A 30 5.13 9.87 19.48
C ALA A 30 5.60 11.35 19.38
N ASN A 31 4.72 12.28 18.95
CA ASN A 31 5.07 13.69 18.67
C ASN A 31 6.33 13.82 17.80
N THR A 32 6.50 12.91 16.84
CA THR A 32 7.60 12.93 15.87
C THR A 32 7.35 13.98 14.79
N GLY A 33 8.41 14.57 14.25
CA GLY A 33 8.37 15.72 13.30
C GLY A 33 7.64 15.45 11.98
N SER A 34 8.36 15.36 10.86
CA SER A 34 7.73 15.19 9.55
C SER A 34 7.35 13.73 9.26
N ILE A 35 6.08 13.50 8.91
CA ILE A 35 5.55 12.18 8.49
C ILE A 35 5.74 11.92 6.99
N GLY A 36 6.04 12.97 6.21
CA GLY A 36 6.16 12.92 4.75
C GLY A 36 7.07 11.83 4.21
N PRO A 37 8.31 11.66 4.71
CA PRO A 37 9.21 10.61 4.25
C PRO A 37 8.64 9.20 4.45
N ILE A 38 7.94 8.96 5.57
CA ILE A 38 7.33 7.66 5.87
C ILE A 38 6.21 7.37 4.88
N VAL A 39 5.32 8.35 4.64
CA VAL A 39 4.23 8.24 3.68
C VAL A 39 4.78 7.94 2.28
N PHE A 40 5.82 8.67 1.85
CA PHE A 40 6.45 8.49 0.55
C PHE A 40 7.05 7.08 0.38
N TRP A 41 7.91 6.65 1.31
CA TRP A 41 8.55 5.34 1.23
C TRP A 41 7.55 4.19 1.34
N TYR A 42 6.53 4.34 2.17
CA TYR A 42 5.45 3.36 2.29
C TYR A 42 4.74 3.16 0.96
N SER A 43 4.34 4.25 0.30
CA SER A 43 3.66 4.21 -1.00
C SER A 43 4.55 3.75 -2.15
N LEU A 44 5.86 4.01 -2.08
CA LEU A 44 6.82 3.51 -3.05
C LEU A 44 6.99 1.99 -2.93
N LEU A 45 7.12 1.48 -1.70
CA LEU A 45 7.30 0.05 -1.43
C LEU A 45 5.99 -0.74 -1.56
N SER A 46 4.82 -0.12 -1.40
CA SER A 46 3.54 -0.80 -1.58
C SER A 46 3.31 -1.22 -3.03
N PHE A 47 3.86 -0.51 -4.01
CA PHE A 47 3.68 -0.84 -5.42
C PHE A 47 4.12 -2.27 -5.79
N PRO A 48 5.40 -2.67 -5.59
CA PRO A 48 5.84 -4.03 -5.93
C PRO A 48 5.11 -5.09 -5.10
N VAL A 49 4.78 -4.79 -3.84
CA VAL A 49 4.02 -5.70 -2.97
C VAL A 49 2.61 -5.93 -3.51
N LEU A 50 1.87 -4.87 -3.83
CA LEU A 50 0.52 -4.96 -4.37
C LEU A 50 0.51 -5.63 -5.75
N ALA A 51 1.44 -5.28 -6.64
CA ALA A 51 1.56 -5.91 -7.95
C ALA A 51 1.82 -7.42 -7.83
N PHE A 52 2.66 -7.84 -6.87
CA PHE A 52 2.90 -9.25 -6.60
C PHE A 52 1.65 -9.96 -6.03
N LEU A 53 0.96 -9.36 -5.06
CA LEU A 53 -0.25 -9.94 -4.47
C LEU A 53 -1.38 -10.07 -5.50
N LEU A 54 -1.57 -9.06 -6.33
CA LEU A 54 -2.57 -9.05 -7.41
C LEU A 54 -2.26 -10.08 -8.50
N PHE A 55 -0.97 -10.37 -8.74
CA PHE A 55 -0.59 -11.42 -9.68
C PHE A 55 -1.15 -12.80 -9.26
N PHE A 56 -1.08 -13.17 -7.98
CA PHE A 56 -1.70 -14.42 -7.48
C PHE A 56 -3.22 -14.43 -7.58
N ILE A 57 -3.86 -13.25 -7.55
CA ILE A 57 -5.30 -13.14 -7.70
C ILE A 57 -5.69 -13.32 -9.17
N PHE A 58 -4.91 -12.75 -10.10
CA PHE A 58 -5.18 -12.78 -11.54
C PHE A 58 -4.60 -14.00 -12.27
N SER A 59 -3.71 -14.79 -11.65
CA SER A 59 -3.03 -15.93 -12.28
C SER A 59 -3.97 -17.06 -12.72
N GLU A 60 -5.23 -17.06 -12.30
CA GLU A 60 -6.25 -18.00 -12.78
C GLU A 60 -6.83 -17.63 -14.16
N ARG A 61 -6.50 -16.46 -14.71
CA ARG A 61 -6.98 -16.08 -16.06
C ARG A 61 -6.14 -16.74 -17.15
N PRO A 62 -6.76 -17.17 -18.27
CA PRO A 62 -6.06 -17.79 -19.38
C PRO A 62 -5.15 -16.75 -20.07
N GLY A 63 -3.85 -16.83 -19.77
CA GLY A 63 -2.82 -15.97 -20.37
C GLY A 63 -1.91 -15.32 -19.33
N GLY A 64 -0.77 -15.95 -19.02
CA GLY A 64 0.19 -15.44 -18.03
C GLY A 64 0.66 -14.00 -18.30
N ARG A 65 0.78 -13.61 -19.58
CA ARG A 65 1.12 -12.22 -19.97
C ARG A 65 0.04 -11.22 -19.59
N VAL A 66 -1.23 -11.59 -19.72
CA VAL A 66 -2.38 -10.75 -19.35
C VAL A 66 -2.46 -10.59 -17.83
N ALA A 67 -2.18 -11.66 -17.07
CA ALA A 67 -2.15 -11.61 -15.62
C ALA A 67 -1.06 -10.67 -15.09
N VAL A 68 0.15 -10.70 -15.66
CA VAL A 68 1.25 -9.78 -15.32
C VAL A 68 0.89 -8.32 -15.64
N LEU A 69 0.35 -8.06 -16.84
CA LEU A 69 -0.02 -6.70 -17.23
C LEU A 69 -1.09 -6.12 -16.29
N LEU A 70 -2.14 -6.91 -16.00
CA LEU A 70 -3.19 -6.50 -15.08
C LEU A 70 -2.66 -6.26 -13.66
N SER A 71 -1.78 -7.13 -13.17
CA SER A 71 -1.24 -6.98 -11.81
C SER A 71 -0.38 -5.72 -11.66
N VAL A 72 0.43 -5.40 -12.67
CA VAL A 72 1.24 -4.17 -12.68
C VAL A 72 0.36 -2.92 -12.77
N VAL A 73 -0.57 -2.87 -13.72
CA VAL A 73 -1.45 -1.71 -13.90
C VAL A 73 -2.34 -1.49 -12.68
N THR A 74 -3.01 -2.54 -12.19
CA THR A 74 -3.86 -2.44 -11.00
C THR A 74 -3.02 -2.14 -9.76
N GLY A 75 -1.82 -2.71 -9.62
CA GLY A 75 -0.90 -2.41 -8.53
C GLY A 75 -0.47 -0.94 -8.52
N LEU A 76 -0.18 -0.36 -9.68
CA LEU A 76 0.17 1.06 -9.82
C LEU A 76 -0.99 1.96 -9.37
N VAL A 77 -2.19 1.69 -9.88
CA VAL A 77 -3.41 2.46 -9.52
C VAL A 77 -3.68 2.35 -8.02
N PHE A 78 -3.61 1.14 -7.44
CA PHE A 78 -3.79 0.95 -6.00
C PHE A 78 -2.73 1.65 -5.18
N SER A 79 -1.47 1.67 -5.61
CA SER A 79 -0.39 2.37 -4.89
C SER A 79 -0.61 3.88 -4.88
N ALA A 80 -1.09 4.45 -5.99
CA ALA A 80 -1.45 5.87 -6.06
C ALA A 80 -2.65 6.21 -5.15
N LEU A 81 -3.67 5.34 -5.13
CA LEU A 81 -4.81 5.47 -4.21
C LEU A 81 -4.38 5.31 -2.75
N LEU A 82 -3.45 4.40 -2.46
CA LEU A 82 -2.92 4.18 -1.11
C LEU A 82 -2.13 5.38 -0.62
N LEU A 83 -1.33 6.02 -1.48
CA LEU A 83 -0.67 7.28 -1.19
C LEU A 83 -1.70 8.37 -0.83
N ASN A 84 -2.73 8.52 -1.67
CA ASN A 84 -3.79 9.50 -1.44
C ASN A 84 -4.54 9.23 -0.12
N PHE A 85 -4.89 7.97 0.13
CA PHE A 85 -5.51 7.52 1.37
C PHE A 85 -4.63 7.80 2.58
N PHE A 86 -3.32 7.51 2.50
CA PHE A 86 -2.40 7.73 3.61
C PHE A 86 -2.26 9.23 3.91
N MET A 87 -2.13 10.09 2.90
CA MET A 87 -2.15 11.55 3.08
C MET A 87 -3.45 12.03 3.73
N TRP A 88 -4.59 11.48 3.30
CA TRP A 88 -5.87 11.82 3.90
C TRP A 88 -5.97 11.40 5.38
N VAL A 89 -5.53 10.18 5.71
CA VAL A 89 -5.52 9.69 7.10
C VAL A 89 -4.59 10.53 7.97
N THR A 90 -3.37 10.81 7.51
CA THR A 90 -2.41 11.62 8.26
C THR A 90 -2.91 13.05 8.49
N TRP A 91 -3.62 13.64 7.50
CA TRP A 91 -4.34 14.90 7.68
C TRP A 91 -5.43 14.82 8.77
N LEU A 92 -6.23 13.75 8.80
CA LEU A 92 -7.24 13.54 9.86
C LEU A 92 -6.64 13.45 11.27
N PHE A 93 -5.43 12.88 11.40
CA PHE A 93 -4.70 12.82 12.67
C PHE A 93 -3.95 14.13 13.00
N GLY A 94 -4.04 15.15 12.14
CA GLY A 94 -3.41 16.46 12.31
C GLY A 94 -1.91 16.48 12.03
N GLY A 95 -1.38 15.48 11.32
CA GLY A 95 -0.01 15.45 10.84
C GLY A 95 0.08 16.11 9.47
N ASN A 96 0.40 17.40 9.43
CA ASN A 96 0.47 18.18 8.19
C ASN A 96 1.90 18.57 7.76
N ASP A 97 2.91 18.17 8.52
CA ASP A 97 4.31 18.40 8.15
C ASP A 97 4.76 17.37 7.11
N TYR A 98 4.32 17.58 5.86
CA TYR A 98 4.88 16.92 4.67
C TYR A 98 6.09 17.66 4.12
N GLN A 99 6.37 18.86 4.62
CA GLN A 99 7.60 19.56 4.30
C GLN A 99 8.74 18.90 5.08
N ALA A 100 9.74 18.40 4.35
CA ALA A 100 11.02 18.08 4.93
C ALA A 100 11.61 19.39 5.50
N MET A 101 11.92 19.41 6.80
CA MET A 101 12.94 20.34 7.29
C MET A 101 14.26 20.04 6.62
#